data_AF-A0A7J0HAY6-F1
#
_entry.id   AF-A0A7J0HAY6-F1
#
_cell.length_a   1.000
_cell.length_b   1.000
_cell.length_c   1.000
_cell.angle_alpha   90.00
_cell.angle_beta   90.00
_cell.angle_gamma   90.00
#
_symmetry.space_group_name_H-M   'P 1'
#
loop_
_entity.id
_entity.type
_entity.pdbx_description
1 polymer ?
#
loop_
_entity_poly.entity_id
_entity_poly.type
_entity_poly.pdbx_seq_one_letter_code
_entity_poly.pdbx_strand_id
1 'polypeptide(L)'
;MKLFVFSLFAIVLLSSGTRTTDSSFDVNYYVTWGNNHVLSLNQGREIQLSMDNTSGAGFGSKLVYRSGFFHLRIKLPDKDSAGVVTAFYLTSHTDNHDELDFEFLGNREGRPITLQTNVFSNGQGNREQRIHLWFDPTADFHTYKIMWNQHQIVFYVDNIPIRVFKNKTDIGVIYPSQPMQIEASLWNGDSWATDGGQTKTNWSHAPFKAHFQGFNIVGCSPAHEDQQYCHSSKYWWNQDKYWKLNSKQQRQYENVRENYMTYDYCSDRPRYPNPPPECPHPTPIIHLVVLGSFCVSSQRRKTIPNPGKRANNNNNGKKREALLLISMPSLSREKMKMKLRDSRPLTVADRIKFSTQRKKKKKKKKKRTMKKMKGRGRIAKGEEYRGVFRRKVRAILGFLPPPPPFSS
;
A
#
# COMPACT_ATOMS: atom_id res chain seq x y z
N MET A 1 22.92 20.25 63.83
CA MET A 1 22.55 20.33 62.40
C MET A 1 23.48 19.44 61.58
N LYS A 2 23.00 18.29 61.08
CA LYS A 2 23.71 17.47 60.09
C LYS A 2 22.91 17.58 58.79
N LEU A 3 23.46 18.26 57.77
CA LEU A 3 22.86 18.29 56.43
C LEU A 3 23.33 17.05 55.65
N PHE A 4 22.38 16.21 55.25
CA PHE A 4 22.58 15.16 54.25
C PHE A 4 22.41 15.78 52.86
N VAL A 5 23.45 15.71 52.04
CA VAL A 5 23.39 16.06 50.60
C VAL A 5 23.10 14.78 49.84
N PHE A 6 21.88 14.65 49.30
CA PHE A 6 21.54 13.58 48.36
C PHE A 6 21.99 13.99 46.95
N SER A 7 22.98 13.28 46.42
CA SER A 7 23.39 13.41 45.02
C SER A 7 22.48 12.57 44.12
N LEU A 8 21.73 13.21 43.24
CA LEU A 8 20.79 12.58 42.31
C LEU A 8 21.57 12.13 41.05
N PHE A 9 21.93 10.85 40.96
CA PHE A 9 22.48 10.28 39.71
C PHE A 9 21.34 10.08 38.71
N ALA A 10 21.34 10.87 37.63
CA ALA A 10 20.47 10.66 36.48
C ALA A 10 20.97 9.45 35.69
N ILE A 11 20.23 8.33 35.74
CA ILE A 11 20.46 7.17 34.89
C ILE A 11 19.97 7.51 33.48
N VAL A 12 20.90 7.81 32.58
CA VAL A 12 20.62 7.94 31.14
C VAL A 12 20.47 6.51 30.58
N LEU A 13 19.22 6.07 30.43
CA LEU A 13 18.89 4.86 29.66
C LEU A 13 19.18 5.14 28.18
N LEU A 14 20.39 4.79 27.75
CA LEU A 14 20.73 4.66 26.33
C LEU A 14 19.93 3.48 25.78
N SER A 15 18.84 3.77 25.08
CA SER A 15 18.13 2.79 24.28
C SER A 15 19.03 2.40 23.11
N SER A 16 19.80 1.33 23.27
CA SER A 16 20.50 0.65 22.19
C SER A 16 19.45 0.01 21.27
N GLY A 17 18.89 0.81 20.36
CA GLY A 17 18.20 0.26 19.20
C GLY A 17 19.22 -0.57 18.43
N THR A 18 19.00 -1.87 18.35
CA THR A 18 19.79 -2.75 17.48
C THR A 18 19.66 -2.23 16.06
N ARG A 19 20.66 -1.50 15.57
CA ARG A 19 20.82 -1.28 14.13
C ARG A 19 21.03 -2.66 13.54
N THR A 20 19.99 -3.22 12.92
CA THR A 20 20.16 -4.39 12.07
C THR A 20 21.20 -4.02 11.03
N THR A 21 22.38 -4.60 11.12
CA THR A 21 23.43 -4.37 10.13
C THR A 21 22.88 -4.86 8.80
N ASP A 22 22.72 -3.95 7.83
CA ASP A 22 22.29 -4.30 6.48
C ASP A 22 23.21 -5.40 5.95
N SER A 23 22.60 -6.54 5.57
CA SER A 23 23.31 -7.71 5.09
C SER A 23 23.82 -7.44 3.68
N SER A 24 25.01 -7.93 3.33
CA SER A 24 25.39 -7.97 1.92
C SER A 24 24.50 -8.97 1.17
N PHE A 25 24.31 -8.70 -0.12
CA PHE A 25 23.53 -9.51 -1.05
C PHE A 25 23.85 -11.00 -0.95
N ASP A 26 25.14 -11.36 -1.00
CA ASP A 26 25.61 -12.73 -1.03
C ASP A 26 25.34 -13.52 0.25
N VAL A 27 24.88 -12.89 1.34
CA VAL A 27 24.44 -13.62 2.54
C VAL A 27 23.17 -14.41 2.21
N ASN A 28 22.19 -13.74 1.59
CA ASN A 28 20.82 -14.23 1.50
C ASN A 28 20.35 -14.51 0.07
N TYR A 29 21.03 -13.98 -0.94
CA TYR A 29 20.60 -14.00 -2.33
C TYR A 29 21.70 -14.53 -3.25
N TYR A 30 21.31 -14.88 -4.48
CA TYR A 30 22.19 -15.24 -5.58
C TYR A 30 21.56 -14.76 -6.90
N VAL A 31 22.40 -14.52 -7.92
CA VAL A 31 21.94 -14.14 -9.27
C VAL A 31 21.31 -15.36 -9.94
N THR A 32 20.09 -15.22 -10.45
CA THR A 32 19.37 -16.31 -11.13
C THR A 32 19.66 -16.33 -12.63
N TRP A 33 19.77 -15.16 -13.26
CA TRP A 33 20.13 -15.02 -14.68
C TRP A 33 20.71 -13.63 -14.97
N GLY A 34 21.36 -13.48 -16.14
CA GLY A 34 21.92 -12.20 -16.57
C GLY A 34 23.15 -11.76 -15.78
N ASN A 35 24.07 -12.67 -15.45
CA ASN A 35 25.26 -12.35 -14.62
C ASN A 35 26.07 -11.13 -15.14
N ASN A 36 26.18 -10.97 -16.46
CA ASN A 36 26.85 -9.81 -17.08
C ASN A 36 26.04 -8.50 -16.99
N HIS A 37 24.82 -8.56 -16.48
CA HIS A 37 23.89 -7.45 -16.25
C HIS A 37 23.64 -7.19 -14.75
N VAL A 38 24.46 -7.78 -13.88
CA VAL A 38 24.42 -7.55 -12.43
C VAL A 38 25.72 -6.89 -11.99
N LEU A 39 25.61 -5.73 -11.36
CA LEU A 39 26.74 -5.03 -10.76
C LEU A 39 26.58 -4.97 -9.24
N SER A 40 27.53 -5.56 -8.51
CA SER A 40 27.62 -5.47 -7.06
C SER A 40 28.38 -4.20 -6.66
N LEU A 41 27.74 -3.37 -5.85
CA LEU A 41 28.22 -2.07 -5.40
C LEU A 41 28.31 -2.06 -3.87
N ASN A 42 29.13 -1.15 -3.31
CA ASN A 42 29.22 -0.92 -1.87
C ASN A 42 29.45 -2.21 -1.05
N GLN A 43 30.38 -3.06 -1.50
CA GLN A 43 30.68 -4.37 -0.87
C GLN A 43 29.43 -5.29 -0.80
N GLY A 44 28.65 -5.32 -1.89
CA GLY A 44 27.43 -6.12 -1.98
C GLY A 44 26.24 -5.57 -1.18
N ARG A 45 26.31 -4.33 -0.67
CA ARG A 45 25.17 -3.68 -0.01
C ARG A 45 24.21 -3.02 -0.99
N GLU A 46 24.59 -2.94 -2.26
CA GLU A 46 23.72 -2.50 -3.34
C GLU A 46 23.96 -3.37 -4.57
N ILE A 47 22.87 -3.81 -5.21
CA ILE A 47 22.90 -4.51 -6.48
C ILE A 47 22.22 -3.63 -7.52
N GLN A 48 22.89 -3.39 -8.64
CA GLN A 48 22.29 -2.79 -9.82
C GLN A 48 22.01 -3.89 -10.83
N LEU A 49 20.74 -4.03 -11.22
CA LEU A 49 20.34 -4.79 -12.40
C LEU A 49 20.30 -3.85 -13.60
N SER A 50 20.87 -4.27 -14.73
CA SER A 50 20.74 -3.58 -16.00
C SER A 50 19.94 -4.39 -17.01
N MET A 51 19.32 -3.71 -17.97
CA MET A 51 18.68 -4.34 -19.11
C MET A 51 19.00 -3.59 -20.39
N ASP A 52 19.36 -4.33 -21.43
CA ASP A 52 19.47 -3.86 -22.80
C ASP A 52 18.78 -4.84 -23.75
N ASN A 53 18.97 -4.68 -25.06
CA ASN A 53 18.28 -5.50 -26.05
C ASN A 53 18.76 -6.96 -26.09
N THR A 54 19.84 -7.30 -25.39
CA THR A 54 20.39 -8.65 -25.32
C THR A 54 19.81 -9.45 -24.15
N SER A 55 19.64 -8.81 -22.99
CA SER A 55 19.19 -9.45 -21.76
C SER A 55 18.73 -8.42 -20.72
N GLY A 56 17.93 -8.88 -19.77
CA GLY A 56 17.83 -8.27 -18.44
C GLY A 56 18.63 -9.05 -17.41
N ALA A 57 18.19 -9.03 -16.15
CA ALA A 57 18.76 -9.83 -15.08
C ALA A 57 17.76 -10.09 -13.96
N GLY A 58 18.09 -11.02 -13.08
CA GLY A 58 17.33 -11.30 -11.87
C GLY A 58 18.15 -11.98 -10.79
N PHE A 59 17.62 -11.95 -9.56
CA PHE A 59 18.17 -12.66 -8.41
C PHE A 59 17.08 -13.24 -7.53
N GLY A 60 17.44 -14.25 -6.75
CA GLY A 60 16.54 -14.98 -5.86
C GLY A 60 17.17 -15.25 -4.50
N SER A 61 16.36 -15.41 -3.45
CA SER A 61 16.84 -15.76 -2.11
C SER A 61 17.32 -17.21 -2.08
N LYS A 62 18.37 -17.52 -1.34
CA LYS A 62 18.90 -18.90 -1.25
C LYS A 62 17.93 -19.89 -0.60
N LEU A 63 17.02 -19.39 0.23
CA LEU A 63 16.03 -20.17 0.95
C LEU A 63 14.62 -19.78 0.52
N VAL A 64 13.69 -20.68 0.82
CA VAL A 64 12.24 -20.46 0.73
C VAL A 64 11.67 -20.14 2.11
N TYR A 65 10.52 -19.49 2.16
CA TYR A 65 9.89 -19.05 3.41
C TYR A 65 8.40 -19.37 3.41
N ARG A 66 7.83 -19.67 4.58
CA ARG A 66 6.38 -19.94 4.75
C ARG A 66 5.59 -18.77 5.34
N SER A 67 6.28 -17.82 5.96
CA SER A 67 5.69 -16.61 6.53
C SER A 67 6.82 -15.61 6.79
N GLY A 68 6.51 -14.32 6.88
CA GLY A 68 7.54 -13.32 7.15
C GLY A 68 7.19 -11.89 6.82
N PHE A 69 8.23 -11.08 6.82
CA PHE A 69 8.24 -9.65 6.58
C PHE A 69 9.40 -9.32 5.65
N PHE A 70 9.14 -9.46 4.36
CA PHE A 70 10.12 -9.40 3.28
C PHE A 70 10.16 -8.01 2.70
N HIS A 71 11.34 -7.44 2.50
CA HIS A 71 11.47 -6.12 1.94
C HIS A 71 12.72 -6.00 1.09
N LEU A 72 12.66 -5.05 0.17
CA LEU A 72 13.82 -4.50 -0.52
C LEU A 72 13.67 -2.98 -0.53
N ARG A 73 14.80 -2.29 -0.60
CA ARG A 73 14.86 -0.87 -0.94
C ARG A 73 15.16 -0.79 -2.42
N ILE A 74 14.27 -0.16 -3.19
CA ILE A 74 14.35 -0.16 -4.65
C ILE A 74 14.37 1.29 -5.14
N LYS A 75 15.26 1.57 -6.10
CA LYS A 75 15.29 2.78 -6.89
C LYS A 75 15.20 2.40 -8.37
N LEU A 76 14.21 2.96 -9.07
CA LEU A 76 13.86 2.57 -10.43
C LEU A 76 14.70 3.27 -11.50
N PRO A 77 14.68 2.80 -12.77
CA PRO A 77 15.32 3.50 -13.88
C PRO A 77 14.88 4.96 -13.98
N ASP A 78 15.84 5.87 -14.14
CA ASP A 78 15.68 7.32 -14.11
C ASP A 78 15.47 7.98 -15.49
N LYS A 79 15.29 7.16 -16.53
CA LYS A 79 15.03 7.59 -17.91
C LYS A 79 13.68 7.06 -18.38
N ASP A 80 13.32 7.40 -19.63
CA ASP A 80 12.23 6.71 -20.33
C ASP A 80 12.41 5.20 -20.19
N SER A 81 11.46 4.56 -19.53
CA SER A 81 11.46 3.15 -19.20
C SER A 81 10.16 2.49 -19.67
N ALA A 82 9.48 3.09 -20.64
CA ALA A 82 8.29 2.46 -21.21
C ALA A 82 8.62 1.04 -21.71
N GLY A 83 7.72 0.09 -21.48
CA GLY A 83 7.92 -1.33 -21.77
C GLY A 83 8.77 -2.09 -20.74
N VAL A 84 9.52 -1.41 -19.87
CA VAL A 84 10.40 -2.04 -18.87
C VAL A 84 9.62 -2.35 -17.60
N VAL A 85 9.81 -3.57 -17.06
CA VAL A 85 9.25 -4.00 -15.78
C VAL A 85 10.39 -4.26 -14.79
N THR A 86 10.36 -3.55 -13.66
CA THR A 86 11.15 -3.95 -12.47
C THR A 86 10.23 -4.70 -11.53
N ALA A 87 10.61 -5.89 -11.06
CA ALA A 87 9.78 -6.71 -10.19
C ALA A 87 10.48 -7.02 -8.87
N PHE A 88 9.69 -7.13 -7.80
CA PHE A 88 10.05 -7.71 -6.50
C PHE A 88 8.87 -8.54 -6.03
N TYR A 89 9.06 -9.85 -5.93
CA TYR A 89 7.97 -10.78 -5.68
C TYR A 89 8.40 -11.94 -4.79
N LEU A 90 7.40 -12.64 -4.26
CA LEU A 90 7.57 -13.96 -3.67
C LEU A 90 6.88 -14.97 -4.57
N THR A 91 7.52 -16.10 -4.88
CA THR A 91 6.90 -17.14 -5.72
C THR A 91 7.27 -18.54 -5.23
N SER A 92 6.37 -19.51 -5.38
CA SER A 92 6.69 -20.94 -5.22
C SER A 92 6.94 -21.59 -6.57
N HIS A 93 7.98 -22.41 -6.67
CA HIS A 93 8.34 -23.05 -7.94
C HIS A 93 7.59 -24.37 -8.14
N THR A 94 6.26 -24.28 -8.28
CA THR A 94 5.36 -25.41 -8.59
C THR A 94 4.45 -25.08 -9.77
N ASP A 95 3.85 -26.09 -10.40
CA ASP A 95 2.94 -25.88 -11.54
C ASP A 95 1.76 -24.95 -11.17
N ASN A 96 1.23 -25.11 -9.96
CA ASN A 96 0.16 -24.29 -9.40
C ASN A 96 0.75 -23.37 -8.32
N HIS A 97 1.63 -22.45 -8.73
CA HIS A 97 2.37 -21.60 -7.81
C HIS A 97 1.49 -20.66 -6.97
N ASP A 98 1.99 -20.31 -5.78
CA ASP A 98 1.56 -19.12 -5.04
C ASP A 98 2.55 -17.99 -5.36
N GLU A 99 2.05 -16.77 -5.54
CA GLU A 99 2.90 -15.61 -5.86
C GLU A 99 2.35 -14.29 -5.35
N LEU A 100 3.23 -13.38 -4.92
CA LEU A 100 2.92 -12.07 -4.34
C LEU A 100 3.80 -10.99 -4.97
N ASP A 101 3.19 -10.08 -5.72
CA ASP A 101 3.96 -9.21 -6.62
C ASP A 101 3.99 -7.75 -6.22
N PHE A 102 5.17 -7.15 -6.39
CA PHE A 102 5.32 -5.76 -6.81
C PHE A 102 5.92 -5.72 -8.21
N GLU A 103 5.21 -5.07 -9.14
CA GLU A 103 5.69 -4.83 -10.49
C GLU A 103 5.62 -3.33 -10.79
N PHE A 104 6.77 -2.73 -11.06
CA PHE A 104 6.88 -1.34 -11.47
C PHE A 104 6.85 -1.27 -12.99
N LEU A 105 5.75 -0.76 -13.51
CA LEU A 105 5.51 -0.62 -14.93
C LEU A 105 6.08 0.73 -15.36
N GLY A 106 7.22 0.68 -16.06
CA GLY A 106 7.91 1.86 -16.54
C GLY A 106 7.07 2.68 -17.52
N ASN A 107 7.51 3.91 -17.75
CA ASN A 107 6.75 4.87 -18.55
C ASN A 107 7.69 5.81 -19.30
N ARG A 108 7.12 6.61 -20.21
CA ARG A 108 7.88 7.68 -20.88
C ARG A 108 8.38 8.69 -19.87
N GLU A 109 9.49 9.35 -20.21
CA GLU A 109 10.06 10.40 -19.37
C GLU A 109 9.00 11.45 -18.98
N GLY A 110 8.97 11.82 -17.70
CA GLY A 110 8.00 12.77 -17.14
C GLY A 110 6.57 12.23 -16.94
N ARG A 111 6.30 10.95 -17.25
CA ARG A 111 5.03 10.28 -16.94
C ARG A 111 5.16 9.42 -15.68
N PRO A 112 4.09 9.24 -14.90
CA PRO A 112 4.17 8.47 -13.66
C PRO A 112 4.38 6.98 -13.95
N ILE A 113 5.32 6.37 -13.23
CA ILE A 113 5.45 4.92 -13.14
C ILE A 113 4.24 4.36 -12.38
N THR A 114 3.73 3.22 -12.84
CA THR A 114 2.63 2.53 -12.18
C THR A 114 3.18 1.40 -11.34
N LEU A 115 2.78 1.32 -10.06
CA LEU A 115 3.04 0.17 -9.22
C LEU A 115 1.84 -0.76 -9.27
N GLN A 116 2.03 -1.96 -9.82
CA GLN A 116 1.09 -3.05 -9.80
C GLN A 116 1.41 -4.00 -8.63
N THR A 117 0.37 -4.53 -8.00
CA THR A 117 0.47 -5.68 -7.10
C THR A 117 -0.46 -6.77 -7.61
N ASN A 118 -0.07 -8.03 -7.42
CA ASN A 118 -0.90 -9.18 -7.72
C ASN A 118 -0.78 -10.25 -6.60
N VAL A 119 -1.73 -11.18 -6.60
CA VAL A 119 -1.75 -12.32 -5.68
C VAL A 119 -2.21 -13.55 -6.45
N PHE A 120 -1.31 -14.50 -6.62
CA PHE A 120 -1.59 -15.85 -7.09
C PHE A 120 -1.72 -16.79 -5.89
N SER A 121 -2.69 -17.70 -5.98
CA SER A 121 -2.84 -18.78 -5.01
C SER A 121 -3.25 -20.04 -5.74
N ASN A 122 -2.44 -21.09 -5.64
CA ASN A 122 -2.61 -22.35 -6.35
C ASN A 122 -2.82 -22.13 -7.85
N GLY A 123 -1.94 -21.35 -8.49
CA GLY A 123 -1.97 -21.00 -9.91
C GLY A 123 -3.04 -19.98 -10.31
N GLN A 124 -3.94 -19.58 -9.40
CA GLN A 124 -4.99 -18.63 -9.70
C GLN A 124 -4.55 -17.22 -9.33
N GLY A 125 -4.25 -16.39 -10.33
CA GLY A 125 -3.96 -14.95 -10.18
C GLY A 125 -5.15 -14.07 -10.57
N ASN A 126 -4.89 -13.10 -11.46
CA ASN A 126 -5.87 -12.14 -11.97
C ASN A 126 -6.41 -11.16 -10.90
N ARG A 127 -5.59 -10.84 -9.89
CA ARG A 127 -5.97 -9.98 -8.76
C ARG A 127 -5.20 -8.67 -8.79
N GLU A 128 -5.03 -8.07 -9.95
CA GLU A 128 -4.18 -6.89 -10.08
C GLU A 128 -4.81 -5.67 -9.39
N GLN A 129 -3.98 -4.92 -8.66
CA GLN A 129 -4.28 -3.56 -8.22
C GLN A 129 -3.14 -2.65 -8.64
N ARG A 130 -3.46 -1.47 -9.19
CA ARG A 130 -2.47 -0.50 -9.67
C ARG A 130 -2.62 0.82 -8.97
N ILE A 131 -1.49 1.42 -8.58
CA ILE A 131 -1.43 2.76 -8.00
C ILE A 131 -0.38 3.62 -8.71
N HIS A 132 -0.55 4.93 -8.63
CA HIS A 132 0.58 5.87 -8.76
C HIS A 132 1.17 6.18 -7.38
N LEU A 133 2.49 6.35 -7.32
CA LEU A 133 3.17 6.68 -6.06
C LEU A 133 3.04 8.17 -5.73
N TRP A 134 3.12 8.51 -4.44
CA TRP A 134 3.09 9.90 -3.95
C TRP A 134 4.47 10.58 -3.95
N PHE A 135 5.44 9.96 -4.60
CA PHE A 135 6.81 10.41 -4.79
C PHE A 135 7.32 9.93 -6.14
N ASP A 136 8.49 10.41 -6.55
CA ASP A 136 9.21 9.92 -7.73
C ASP A 136 10.08 8.71 -7.34
N PRO A 137 9.75 7.48 -7.75
CA PRO A 137 10.49 6.27 -7.36
C PRO A 137 11.85 6.13 -8.08
N THR A 138 12.19 7.03 -8.99
CA THR A 138 13.47 7.06 -9.71
C THR A 138 14.52 7.90 -8.97
N ALA A 139 14.07 8.85 -8.14
CA ALA A 139 14.93 9.85 -7.53
C ALA A 139 15.71 9.33 -6.30
N ASP A 140 15.15 8.41 -5.52
CA ASP A 140 15.78 7.86 -4.32
C ASP A 140 15.26 6.43 -4.02
N PHE A 141 15.91 5.74 -3.10
CA PHE A 141 15.51 4.43 -2.62
C PHE A 141 14.30 4.51 -1.70
N HIS A 142 13.24 3.79 -2.05
CA HIS A 142 12.05 3.59 -1.22
C HIS A 142 11.93 2.14 -0.76
N THR A 143 11.31 1.91 0.40
CA THR A 143 11.15 0.54 0.93
C THR A 143 9.83 -0.05 0.46
N TYR A 144 9.92 -1.19 -0.22
CA TYR A 144 8.78 -2.00 -0.66
C TYR A 144 8.77 -3.29 0.14
N LYS A 145 7.60 -3.68 0.64
CA LYS A 145 7.54 -4.74 1.65
C LYS A 145 6.26 -5.56 1.60
N ILE A 146 6.42 -6.86 1.82
CA ILE A 146 5.36 -7.85 1.91
C ILE A 146 5.39 -8.45 3.32
N MET A 147 4.33 -8.24 4.09
CA MET A 147 4.06 -9.04 5.29
C MET A 147 3.12 -10.17 4.91
N TRP A 148 3.49 -11.40 5.21
CA TRP A 148 2.67 -12.58 4.95
C TRP A 148 2.61 -13.46 6.20
N ASN A 149 1.39 -13.63 6.73
CA ASN A 149 1.07 -14.52 7.84
C ASN A 149 -0.23 -15.28 7.55
N GLN A 150 -0.71 -16.08 8.51
CA GLN A 150 -1.95 -16.87 8.35
C GLN A 150 -3.23 -16.04 8.26
N HIS A 151 -3.20 -14.74 8.54
CA HIS A 151 -4.41 -13.92 8.64
C HIS A 151 -4.54 -12.92 7.49
N GLN A 152 -3.41 -12.41 6.99
CA GLN A 152 -3.38 -11.43 5.91
C GLN A 152 -2.01 -11.32 5.25
N ILE A 153 -2.04 -10.98 3.97
CA ILE A 153 -0.92 -10.38 3.25
C ILE A 153 -1.12 -8.87 3.23
N VAL A 154 -0.05 -8.13 3.52
CA VAL A 154 -0.06 -6.67 3.43
C VAL A 154 1.15 -6.20 2.64
N PHE A 155 0.87 -5.45 1.59
CA PHE A 155 1.87 -4.76 0.78
C PHE A 155 2.06 -3.35 1.32
N TYR A 156 3.31 -2.94 1.54
CA TYR A 156 3.66 -1.62 2.04
C TYR A 156 4.64 -0.90 1.11
N VAL A 157 4.49 0.42 1.08
CA VAL A 157 5.48 1.37 0.55
C VAL A 157 5.84 2.33 1.68
N ASP A 158 7.12 2.40 2.09
CA ASP A 158 7.61 3.21 3.21
C ASP A 158 6.80 3.07 4.52
N ASN A 159 6.36 1.84 4.81
CA ASN A 159 5.50 1.47 5.96
C ASN A 159 4.03 1.95 5.85
N ILE A 160 3.61 2.46 4.69
CA ILE A 160 2.21 2.77 4.38
C ILE A 160 1.60 1.54 3.69
N PRO A 161 0.57 0.89 4.28
CA PRO A 161 -0.11 -0.22 3.62
C PRO A 161 -0.84 0.29 2.37
N ILE A 162 -0.57 -0.35 1.23
CA ILE A 162 -1.20 0.00 -0.06
C ILE A 162 -2.24 -1.04 -0.50
N ARG A 163 -2.12 -2.27 0.00
CA ARG A 163 -3.03 -3.40 -0.27
C ARG A 163 -3.06 -4.35 0.91
N VAL A 164 -4.25 -4.89 1.19
CA VAL A 164 -4.46 -5.97 2.15
C VAL A 164 -5.22 -7.09 1.45
N PHE A 165 -4.66 -8.30 1.46
CA PHE A 165 -5.35 -9.51 1.02
C PHE A 165 -5.59 -10.38 2.25
N LYS A 166 -6.85 -10.53 2.66
CA LYS A 166 -7.22 -11.27 3.86
C LYS A 166 -7.27 -12.76 3.59
N ASN A 167 -6.83 -13.56 4.56
CA ASN A 167 -7.17 -14.97 4.55
C ASN A 167 -8.68 -15.11 4.79
N LYS A 168 -9.37 -15.63 3.78
CA LYS A 168 -10.82 -15.82 3.72
C LYS A 168 -11.17 -17.27 3.32
N THR A 169 -10.32 -18.21 3.72
CA THR A 169 -10.53 -19.64 3.48
C THR A 169 -11.82 -20.16 4.12
N ASP A 170 -12.31 -19.49 5.17
CA ASP A 170 -13.61 -19.75 5.82
C ASP A 170 -14.81 -19.58 4.87
N ILE A 171 -14.67 -18.77 3.82
CA ILE A 171 -15.67 -18.58 2.76
C ILE A 171 -15.20 -19.13 1.40
N GLY A 172 -14.20 -20.01 1.40
CA GLY A 172 -13.73 -20.71 0.19
C GLY A 172 -12.72 -19.95 -0.68
N VAL A 173 -12.20 -18.81 -0.24
CA VAL A 173 -11.12 -18.10 -0.95
C VAL A 173 -9.80 -18.82 -0.71
N ILE A 174 -9.12 -19.23 -1.78
CA ILE A 174 -7.79 -19.84 -1.70
C ILE A 174 -6.77 -18.77 -1.26
N TYR A 175 -5.83 -19.15 -0.40
CA TYR A 175 -4.83 -18.26 0.18
C TYR A 175 -3.43 -18.88 0.05
N PRO A 176 -2.36 -18.08 -0.17
CA PRO A 176 -1.00 -18.60 -0.30
C PRO A 176 -0.56 -19.41 0.90
N SER A 177 -0.05 -20.62 0.65
CA SER A 177 0.30 -21.63 1.66
C SER A 177 1.60 -22.38 1.36
N GLN A 178 2.09 -22.31 0.11
CA GLN A 178 3.33 -22.93 -0.33
C GLN A 178 4.55 -22.11 0.13
N PRO A 179 5.68 -22.73 0.48
CA PRO A 179 6.93 -22.00 0.70
C PRO A 179 7.33 -21.22 -0.56
N MET A 180 7.66 -19.94 -0.41
CA MET A 180 8.02 -19.05 -1.52
C MET A 180 9.46 -18.57 -1.40
N GLN A 181 10.15 -18.50 -2.52
CA GLN A 181 11.42 -17.78 -2.67
C GLN A 181 11.14 -16.29 -2.84
N ILE A 182 12.08 -15.43 -2.43
CA ILE A 182 12.02 -14.00 -2.70
C ILE A 182 12.83 -13.72 -3.97
N GLU A 183 12.24 -13.03 -4.94
CA GLU A 183 12.89 -12.75 -6.22
C GLU A 183 12.75 -11.29 -6.62
N ALA A 184 13.70 -10.82 -7.42
CA ALA A 184 13.62 -9.53 -8.08
C ALA A 184 14.26 -9.60 -9.48
N SER A 185 13.71 -8.83 -10.41
CA SER A 185 14.14 -8.88 -11.81
C SER A 185 13.91 -7.55 -12.53
N LEU A 186 14.58 -7.39 -13.67
CA LEU A 186 14.41 -6.31 -14.61
C LEU A 186 14.29 -6.91 -16.01
N TRP A 187 13.16 -6.70 -16.68
CA TRP A 187 12.84 -7.39 -17.95
C TRP A 187 11.90 -6.59 -18.85
N ASN A 188 11.79 -7.01 -20.12
CA ASN A 188 10.95 -6.36 -21.13
C ASN A 188 9.52 -6.90 -21.10
N GLY A 189 8.57 -6.06 -20.67
CA GLY A 189 7.13 -6.32 -20.65
C GLY A 189 6.35 -5.64 -21.79
N ASP A 190 6.97 -5.42 -22.96
CA ASP A 190 6.41 -4.70 -24.12
C ASP A 190 4.98 -5.11 -24.52
N SER A 191 4.57 -6.34 -24.27
CA SER A 191 3.24 -6.82 -24.63
C SER A 191 2.13 -6.21 -23.77
N TRP A 192 2.44 -5.63 -22.59
CA TRP A 192 1.39 -5.16 -21.66
C TRP A 192 1.79 -4.02 -20.71
N ALA A 193 3.09 -3.82 -20.41
CA ALA A 193 3.55 -3.01 -19.27
C ALA A 193 3.10 -1.55 -19.33
N THR A 194 3.33 -0.86 -20.45
CA THR A 194 2.99 0.57 -20.61
C THR A 194 1.82 0.74 -21.56
N ASP A 195 0.78 1.46 -21.11
CA ASP A 195 -0.45 1.72 -21.86
C ASP A 195 -1.15 0.44 -22.39
N GLY A 196 -1.05 -0.66 -21.63
CA GLY A 196 -1.56 -1.96 -22.05
C GLY A 196 -0.78 -2.56 -23.23
N GLY A 197 0.51 -2.24 -23.33
CA GLY A 197 1.41 -2.71 -24.39
C GLY A 197 1.43 -1.82 -25.64
N GLN A 198 0.74 -0.68 -25.65
CA GLN A 198 0.76 0.23 -26.80
C GLN A 198 2.07 1.01 -26.91
N THR A 199 2.69 1.34 -25.77
CA THR A 199 4.00 2.01 -25.75
C THR A 199 5.09 0.97 -25.52
N LYS A 200 6.03 0.87 -26.46
CA LYS A 200 7.13 -0.09 -26.46
C LYS A 200 8.43 0.48 -25.89
N THR A 201 9.32 -0.42 -25.51
CA THR A 201 10.69 -0.14 -25.11
C THR A 201 11.45 0.53 -26.24
N ASN A 202 11.97 1.72 -25.97
CA ASN A 202 12.91 2.38 -26.86
C ASN A 202 14.34 2.06 -26.41
N TRP A 203 14.95 1.08 -27.09
CA TRP A 203 16.29 0.59 -26.78
C TRP A 203 17.41 1.62 -26.91
N SER A 204 17.19 2.77 -27.54
CA SER A 204 18.18 3.87 -27.54
C SER A 204 18.38 4.49 -26.14
N HIS A 205 17.49 4.23 -25.18
CA HIS A 205 17.64 4.63 -23.78
C HIS A 205 18.35 3.58 -22.91
N ALA A 206 18.67 2.40 -23.47
CA ALA A 206 19.41 1.35 -22.76
C ALA A 206 20.86 1.80 -22.44
N PRO A 207 21.49 1.21 -21.41
CA PRO A 207 20.90 0.25 -20.47
C PRO A 207 19.97 0.91 -19.46
N PHE A 208 18.81 0.30 -19.23
CA PHE A 208 17.93 0.64 -18.11
C PHE A 208 18.51 0.06 -16.82
N LYS A 209 18.46 0.80 -15.71
CA LYS A 209 19.14 0.39 -14.46
C LYS A 209 18.19 0.50 -13.27
N ALA A 210 17.98 -0.61 -12.57
CA ALA A 210 17.27 -0.64 -11.30
C ALA A 210 18.24 -1.01 -10.18
N HIS A 211 18.12 -0.34 -9.04
CA HIS A 211 19.01 -0.53 -7.90
C HIS A 211 18.26 -1.10 -6.71
N PHE A 212 18.90 -2.04 -6.00
CA PHE A 212 18.34 -2.78 -4.88
C PHE A 212 19.28 -2.73 -3.67
N GLN A 213 18.73 -2.53 -2.48
CA GLN A 213 19.42 -2.57 -1.18
C GLN A 213 18.51 -3.26 -0.14
N GLY A 214 18.98 -3.46 1.09
CA GLY A 214 18.18 -4.01 2.18
C GLY A 214 18.00 -5.52 2.08
N PHE A 215 19.10 -6.26 1.97
CA PHE A 215 19.10 -7.70 1.69
C PHE A 215 18.92 -8.57 2.95
N ASN A 216 18.55 -7.97 4.08
CA ASN A 216 18.25 -8.74 5.30
C ASN A 216 16.84 -9.36 5.21
N ILE A 217 16.75 -10.66 5.47
CA ILE A 217 15.47 -11.37 5.46
C ILE A 217 14.96 -11.59 6.88
N VAL A 218 13.69 -11.27 7.10
CA VAL A 218 12.96 -11.56 8.33
C VAL A 218 11.80 -12.48 7.98
N GLY A 219 12.06 -13.79 7.97
CA GLY A 219 11.08 -14.80 7.58
C GLY A 219 11.31 -16.14 8.26
N CYS A 220 10.28 -16.98 8.28
CA CYS A 220 10.39 -18.36 8.71
C CYS A 220 10.73 -19.24 7.52
N SER A 221 11.99 -19.66 7.44
CA SER A 221 12.43 -20.71 6.53
C SER A 221 12.05 -22.08 7.12
N PRO A 222 11.48 -23.00 6.33
CA PRO A 222 11.20 -24.35 6.80
C PRO A 222 12.51 -25.14 6.90
N ALA A 223 13.27 -24.93 7.97
CA ALA A 223 14.38 -25.83 8.34
C ALA A 223 13.86 -27.15 8.94
N HIS A 224 12.58 -27.18 9.32
CA HIS A 224 11.88 -28.33 9.88
C HIS A 224 10.53 -28.47 9.14
N GLU A 225 10.13 -29.71 8.87
CA GLU A 225 8.95 -30.06 8.06
C GLU A 225 7.61 -29.59 8.66
N ASP A 226 7.60 -29.11 9.91
CA ASP A 226 6.38 -28.66 10.59
C ASP A 226 5.95 -27.25 10.15
N GLN A 227 4.91 -27.20 9.32
CA GLN A 227 4.23 -25.98 8.91
C GLN A 227 3.72 -25.15 10.11
N GLN A 228 3.33 -25.80 11.21
CA GLN A 228 2.82 -25.14 12.41
C GLN A 228 3.89 -24.29 13.11
N TYR A 229 5.16 -24.64 12.95
CA TYR A 229 6.27 -23.88 13.51
C TYR A 229 6.30 -22.44 12.98
N CYS A 230 6.18 -22.25 11.66
CA CYS A 230 6.16 -20.94 11.01
C CYS A 230 4.89 -20.12 11.29
N HIS A 231 3.87 -20.76 11.85
CA HIS A 231 2.61 -20.16 12.25
C HIS A 231 2.53 -19.86 13.74
N SER A 232 3.52 -20.32 14.52
CA SER A 232 3.56 -20.10 15.96
C SER A 232 3.71 -18.62 16.31
N SER A 233 3.21 -18.24 17.50
CA SER A 233 3.32 -16.90 18.08
C SER A 233 4.75 -16.47 18.44
N LYS A 234 5.75 -17.38 18.29
CA LYS A 234 7.18 -17.07 18.42
C LYS A 234 7.61 -16.01 17.41
N TYR A 235 7.04 -16.05 16.20
CA TYR A 235 7.28 -15.04 15.19
C TYR A 235 6.39 -13.82 15.45
N TRP A 236 7.01 -12.64 15.55
CA TRP A 236 6.30 -11.43 15.96
C TRP A 236 5.14 -11.07 15.02
N TRP A 237 5.22 -11.39 13.73
CA TRP A 237 4.19 -11.12 12.74
C TRP A 237 2.95 -12.01 12.88
N ASN A 238 3.01 -13.07 13.69
CA ASN A 238 1.87 -13.93 14.01
C ASN A 238 1.11 -13.46 15.27
N GLN A 239 1.59 -12.42 15.97
CA GLN A 239 0.87 -11.86 17.13
C GLN A 239 -0.43 -11.16 16.69
N ASP A 240 -1.46 -11.18 17.55
CA ASP A 240 -2.81 -10.64 17.31
C ASP A 240 -2.83 -9.23 16.70
N LYS A 241 -1.88 -8.38 17.09
CA LYS A 241 -1.73 -7.01 16.58
C LYS A 241 -1.42 -6.93 15.07
N TYR A 242 -1.02 -8.03 14.44
CA TYR A 242 -0.74 -8.16 13.01
C TYR A 242 -1.76 -9.02 12.25
N TRP A 243 -2.83 -9.47 12.90
CA TRP A 243 -3.93 -10.16 12.23
C TRP A 243 -4.79 -9.21 11.40
N LYS A 244 -4.75 -7.92 11.74
CA LYS A 244 -5.38 -6.82 11.01
C LYS A 244 -4.56 -5.54 11.10
N LEU A 245 -4.82 -4.60 10.19
CA LEU A 245 -4.28 -3.26 10.30
C LEU A 245 -4.80 -2.59 11.57
N ASN A 246 -3.93 -1.85 12.26
CA ASN A 246 -4.39 -0.96 13.33
C ASN A 246 -5.12 0.26 12.73
N SER A 247 -5.81 1.05 13.57
CA SER A 247 -6.63 2.18 13.09
C SER A 247 -5.84 3.26 12.34
N LYS A 248 -4.54 3.44 12.63
CA LYS A 248 -3.68 4.39 11.91
C LYS A 248 -3.37 3.85 10.51
N GLN A 249 -2.92 2.60 10.43
CA GLN A 249 -2.63 1.90 9.18
C GLN A 249 -3.88 1.80 8.29
N GLN A 250 -5.04 1.52 8.88
CA GLN A 250 -6.31 1.45 8.16
C GLN A 250 -6.66 2.78 7.47
N ARG A 251 -6.53 3.92 8.17
CA ARG A 251 -6.74 5.25 7.57
C ARG A 251 -5.73 5.57 6.47
N GLN A 252 -4.48 5.13 6.63
CA GLN A 252 -3.45 5.32 5.61
C GLN A 252 -3.79 4.51 4.36
N TYR A 253 -4.18 3.25 4.52
CA TYR A 253 -4.62 2.37 3.45
C TYR A 253 -5.82 2.94 2.69
N GLU A 254 -6.85 3.40 3.40
CA GLU A 254 -8.02 4.05 2.80
C GLU A 254 -7.64 5.30 2.01
N ASN A 255 -6.75 6.14 2.55
CA ASN A 255 -6.24 7.31 1.85
C ASN A 255 -5.46 6.94 0.57
N VAL A 256 -4.66 5.87 0.60
CA VAL A 256 -3.98 5.37 -0.62
C VAL A 256 -5.01 4.97 -1.67
N ARG A 257 -6.00 4.16 -1.29
CA ARG A 257 -7.05 3.71 -2.19
C ARG A 257 -7.85 4.85 -2.80
N GLU A 258 -8.21 5.85 -2.00
CA GLU A 258 -9.02 7.00 -2.47
C GLU A 258 -8.25 7.90 -3.44
N ASN A 259 -6.95 8.11 -3.21
CA ASN A 259 -6.19 9.16 -3.90
C ASN A 259 -5.22 8.66 -4.97
N TYR A 260 -4.83 7.38 -4.93
CA TYR A 260 -3.72 6.86 -5.73
C TYR A 260 -4.06 5.61 -6.53
N MET A 261 -5.16 4.91 -6.21
CA MET A 261 -5.59 3.72 -6.96
C MET A 261 -6.07 4.09 -8.37
N THR A 262 -5.50 3.44 -9.37
CA THR A 262 -5.83 3.62 -10.79
C THR A 262 -6.54 2.42 -11.40
N TYR A 263 -6.32 1.22 -10.85
CA TYR A 263 -7.03 0.00 -11.23
C TYR A 263 -7.23 -0.90 -10.02
N ASP A 264 -8.41 -1.52 -9.89
CA ASP A 264 -8.70 -2.50 -8.86
C ASP A 264 -9.60 -3.60 -9.43
N TYR A 265 -9.07 -4.83 -9.50
CA TYR A 265 -9.81 -6.00 -9.99
C TYR A 265 -11.17 -6.19 -9.31
N CYS A 266 -11.30 -5.84 -8.03
CA CYS A 266 -12.56 -5.93 -7.29
C CYS A 266 -13.68 -5.03 -7.86
N SER A 267 -13.31 -3.96 -8.57
CA SER A 267 -14.22 -2.99 -9.17
C SER A 267 -14.35 -3.14 -10.69
N ASP A 268 -13.55 -4.00 -11.31
CA ASP A 268 -13.56 -4.28 -12.74
C ASP A 268 -14.76 -5.18 -13.09
N ARG A 269 -15.91 -4.55 -13.38
CA ARG A 269 -17.15 -5.27 -13.75
C ARG A 269 -17.07 -5.95 -15.12
N PRO A 270 -16.40 -5.40 -16.15
CA PRO A 270 -16.18 -6.12 -17.39
C PRO A 270 -15.45 -7.45 -17.19
N ARG A 271 -14.40 -7.49 -16.37
CA ARG A 271 -13.65 -8.73 -16.08
C ARG A 271 -14.36 -9.62 -15.06
N TYR A 272 -14.95 -9.01 -14.03
CA TYR A 272 -15.65 -9.66 -12.94
C TYR A 272 -17.08 -9.12 -12.80
N PRO A 273 -18.04 -9.65 -13.60
CA PRO A 273 -19.44 -9.27 -13.48
C PRO A 273 -19.95 -9.46 -12.04
N ASN A 274 -19.51 -10.54 -11.40
CA ASN A 274 -19.64 -10.77 -9.96
C ASN A 274 -18.26 -10.56 -9.32
N PRO A 275 -18.11 -9.61 -8.36
CA PRO A 275 -16.84 -9.42 -7.67
C PRO A 275 -16.38 -10.72 -6.97
N PRO A 276 -15.07 -11.03 -6.99
CA PRO A 276 -14.52 -12.15 -6.24
C PRO A 276 -14.88 -12.11 -4.73
N PRO A 277 -15.09 -13.26 -4.05
CA PRO A 277 -15.59 -13.30 -2.66
C PRO A 277 -14.67 -12.60 -1.63
N GLU A 278 -13.38 -12.48 -1.95
CA GLU A 278 -12.44 -11.75 -1.11
C GLU A 278 -12.64 -10.24 -1.12
N CYS A 279 -13.27 -9.70 -2.18
CA CYS A 279 -13.46 -8.29 -2.36
C CYS A 279 -14.43 -7.72 -1.31
N PRO A 280 -14.27 -6.44 -0.92
CA PRO A 280 -15.24 -5.78 -0.08
C PRO A 280 -16.57 -5.68 -0.83
N HIS A 281 -17.64 -6.25 -0.26
CA HIS A 281 -18.98 -6.00 -0.76
C HIS A 281 -19.30 -4.52 -0.59
N PRO A 282 -19.97 -3.87 -1.56
CA PRO A 282 -20.56 -2.56 -1.32
C PRO A 282 -21.52 -2.74 -0.14
N THR A 283 -21.19 -2.14 1.01
CA THR A 283 -22.17 -1.98 2.07
C THR A 283 -23.31 -1.18 1.46
N PRO A 284 -24.56 -1.68 1.46
CA PRO A 284 -25.67 -0.85 1.08
C PRO A 284 -25.64 0.35 2.04
N ILE A 285 -25.48 1.54 1.49
CA ILE A 285 -25.68 2.78 2.25
C ILE A 285 -27.15 2.75 2.64
N ILE A 286 -27.45 2.19 3.81
CA ILE A 286 -28.71 2.45 4.49
C ILE A 286 -28.62 3.94 4.79
N HIS A 287 -29.22 4.75 3.92
CA HIS A 287 -29.61 6.10 4.29
C HIS A 287 -30.48 5.92 5.52
N LEU A 288 -29.90 6.14 6.71
CA LEU A 288 -30.65 6.38 7.92
C LEU A 288 -31.38 7.70 7.67
N VAL A 289 -32.54 7.61 7.01
CA VAL A 289 -33.51 8.69 7.02
C VAL A 289 -34.00 8.72 8.46
N VAL A 290 -33.36 9.57 9.26
CA VAL A 290 -33.91 9.97 10.55
C VAL A 290 -35.18 10.73 10.22
N LEU A 291 -36.31 10.01 10.12
CA LEU A 291 -37.61 10.61 10.24
C LEU A 291 -37.70 11.07 11.70
N GLY A 292 -37.43 12.35 11.90
CA GLY A 292 -37.69 13.03 13.16
C GLY A 292 -39.19 13.04 13.42
N SER A 293 -39.69 11.98 14.05
CA SER A 293 -41.01 12.02 14.67
C SER A 293 -40.90 12.80 15.96
N PHE A 294 -41.47 14.00 15.95
CA PHE A 294 -41.79 14.77 17.15
C PHE A 294 -42.62 13.89 18.09
N CYS A 295 -42.01 13.46 19.19
CA CYS A 295 -42.73 12.84 20.30
C CYS A 295 -43.29 13.98 21.17
N VAL A 296 -44.57 14.32 20.98
CA VAL A 296 -45.30 15.17 21.92
C VAL A 296 -45.58 14.33 23.16
N SER A 297 -45.04 14.76 24.30
CA SER A 297 -45.35 14.16 25.59
C SER A 297 -46.82 14.41 25.93
N SER A 298 -47.60 13.34 26.06
CA SER A 298 -48.85 13.36 26.82
C SER A 298 -48.73 12.34 27.94
N GLN A 299 -48.46 12.84 29.14
CA GLN A 299 -48.57 12.10 30.38
C GLN A 299 -50.02 11.62 30.56
N ARG A 300 -50.24 10.31 30.55
CA ARG A 300 -51.29 9.69 31.38
C ARG A 300 -50.75 8.42 32.02
N ARG A 301 -50.60 8.48 33.35
CA ARG A 301 -50.47 7.34 34.24
C ARG A 301 -51.73 6.47 34.12
N LYS A 302 -51.56 5.15 34.09
CA LYS A 302 -52.36 4.18 34.86
C LYS A 302 -51.82 2.74 34.70
N THR A 303 -51.21 2.28 35.78
CA THR A 303 -51.37 0.97 36.47
C THR A 303 -51.26 -0.35 35.68
N ILE A 304 -50.27 -1.13 36.11
CA ILE A 304 -50.10 -2.59 35.99
C ILE A 304 -51.28 -3.31 36.70
N PRO A 305 -51.76 -4.45 36.20
CA PRO A 305 -51.45 -5.73 36.85
C PRO A 305 -51.18 -6.92 35.88
N ASN A 306 -50.17 -7.72 36.22
CA ASN A 306 -50.13 -9.17 35.95
C ASN A 306 -50.79 -9.87 37.18
N PRO A 307 -51.22 -11.16 37.19
CA PRO A 307 -50.63 -12.28 36.43
C PRO A 307 -51.59 -13.40 35.93
N GLY A 308 -51.08 -14.19 34.96
CA GLY A 308 -51.20 -15.66 34.95
C GLY A 308 -52.49 -16.32 34.44
N LYS A 309 -52.36 -17.19 33.43
CA LYS A 309 -52.69 -18.63 33.50
C LYS A 309 -52.38 -19.37 32.18
N ARG A 310 -51.91 -20.61 32.35
CA ARG A 310 -51.70 -21.67 31.36
C ARG A 310 -52.99 -22.02 30.60
N ALA A 311 -52.85 -22.38 29.33
CA ALA A 311 -53.65 -23.45 28.72
C ALA A 311 -52.86 -24.13 27.61
N ASN A 312 -52.84 -25.45 27.71
CA ASN A 312 -52.24 -26.44 26.84
C ASN A 312 -53.29 -26.82 25.77
N ASN A 313 -52.92 -27.03 24.51
CA ASN A 313 -53.59 -28.06 23.69
C ASN A 313 -52.83 -28.41 22.41
N ASN A 314 -52.60 -29.72 22.26
CA ASN A 314 -52.27 -30.45 21.03
C ASN A 314 -53.41 -30.38 20.01
N ASN A 315 -53.10 -30.29 18.71
CA ASN A 315 -53.35 -31.39 17.76
C ASN A 315 -52.98 -31.04 16.29
N ASN A 316 -52.21 -31.96 15.70
CA ASN A 316 -52.28 -32.54 14.36
C ASN A 316 -52.78 -31.72 13.14
N GLY A 317 -51.83 -31.45 12.25
CA GLY A 317 -51.79 -31.94 10.86
C GLY A 317 -53.03 -31.82 9.96
N LYS A 318 -52.92 -30.97 8.93
CA LYS A 318 -53.34 -31.31 7.55
C LYS A 318 -52.79 -30.29 6.55
N LYS A 319 -52.08 -30.80 5.54
CA LYS A 319 -51.74 -30.12 4.28
C LYS A 319 -52.99 -29.53 3.62
N ARG A 320 -52.92 -28.27 3.18
CA ARG A 320 -53.59 -27.79 1.95
C ARG A 320 -52.74 -26.69 1.32
N GLU A 321 -52.29 -26.96 0.09
CA GLU A 321 -51.91 -25.92 -0.85
C GLU A 321 -53.11 -25.00 -1.11
N ALA A 322 -52.85 -23.70 -1.10
CA ALA A 322 -53.70 -22.72 -1.78
C ALA A 322 -52.83 -21.55 -2.20
N LEU A 323 -52.70 -21.42 -3.52
CA LEU A 323 -52.25 -20.26 -4.28
C LEU A 323 -52.81 -18.96 -3.68
N LEU A 324 -51.95 -17.99 -3.35
CA LEU A 324 -52.37 -16.60 -3.17
C LEU A 324 -51.53 -15.70 -4.07
N LEU A 325 -52.12 -15.34 -5.21
CA LEU A 325 -51.73 -14.21 -6.04
C LEU A 325 -51.88 -12.92 -5.22
N ILE A 326 -50.77 -12.27 -4.88
CA ILE A 326 -50.79 -10.89 -4.38
C ILE A 326 -50.57 -9.96 -5.57
N SER A 327 -51.60 -9.18 -5.85
CA SER A 327 -51.59 -8.07 -6.79
C SER A 327 -50.59 -6.99 -6.35
N MET A 328 -49.77 -6.51 -7.29
CA MET A 328 -49.04 -5.26 -7.11
C MET A 328 -49.85 -4.12 -7.72
N PRO A 329 -50.07 -2.99 -7.01
CA PRO A 329 -50.59 -1.79 -7.64
C PRO A 329 -49.53 -1.19 -8.56
N SER A 330 -49.92 -1.00 -9.82
CA SER A 330 -49.23 -0.26 -10.86
C SER A 330 -49.11 1.23 -10.51
N LEU A 331 -48.11 1.60 -9.69
CA LEU A 331 -47.83 3.01 -9.38
C LEU A 331 -46.35 3.28 -9.07
N SER A 332 -45.42 2.79 -9.90
CA SER A 332 -44.01 3.21 -9.81
C SER A 332 -43.24 3.36 -11.13
N ARG A 333 -43.88 3.20 -12.29
CA ARG A 333 -43.21 3.35 -13.60
C ARG A 333 -43.32 4.73 -14.27
N GLU A 334 -44.21 5.62 -13.83
CA GLU A 334 -44.28 6.99 -14.40
C GLU A 334 -43.53 8.05 -13.59
N LYS A 335 -43.34 7.89 -12.27
CA LYS A 335 -42.57 8.86 -11.47
C LYS A 335 -41.05 8.76 -11.66
N MET A 336 -40.56 7.68 -12.28
CA MET A 336 -39.13 7.52 -12.59
C MET A 336 -38.74 8.08 -13.98
N LYS A 337 -39.71 8.25 -14.89
CA LYS A 337 -39.47 8.83 -16.23
C LYS A 337 -39.52 10.36 -16.28
N MET A 338 -40.06 11.02 -15.25
CA MET A 338 -40.22 12.48 -15.24
C MET A 338 -39.06 13.24 -14.56
N LYS A 339 -38.07 12.54 -13.98
CA LYS A 339 -36.92 13.17 -13.28
C LYS A 339 -35.58 13.05 -14.01
N LEU A 340 -35.58 12.53 -15.25
CA LEU A 340 -34.39 12.35 -16.10
C LEU A 340 -34.37 13.31 -17.32
N ARG A 341 -35.15 14.40 -17.31
CA ARG A 341 -35.26 15.31 -18.45
C ARG A 341 -34.65 16.70 -18.29
N ASP A 342 -33.87 16.96 -17.24
CA ASP A 342 -33.28 18.31 -17.03
C ASP A 342 -31.81 18.36 -16.59
N SER A 343 -31.01 17.34 -16.90
CA SER A 343 -29.56 17.41 -16.75
C SER A 343 -28.89 17.74 -18.09
N ARG A 344 -28.73 19.03 -18.39
CA ARG A 344 -27.84 19.46 -19.48
C ARG A 344 -26.37 19.12 -19.14
N PRO A 345 -25.59 18.61 -20.10
CA PRO A 345 -24.17 18.37 -19.90
C PRO A 345 -23.41 19.67 -19.61
N LEU A 346 -22.50 19.64 -18.63
CA LEU A 346 -21.69 20.79 -18.21
C LEU A 346 -20.84 21.30 -19.37
N THR A 347 -21.02 22.58 -19.73
CA THR A 347 -20.25 23.25 -20.78
C THR A 347 -18.80 23.49 -20.32
N VAL A 348 -17.91 23.77 -21.27
CA VAL A 348 -16.51 24.17 -20.97
C VAL A 348 -16.47 25.41 -20.04
N ALA A 349 -17.41 26.34 -20.21
CA ALA A 349 -17.55 27.52 -19.36
C ALA A 349 -17.93 27.17 -17.91
N ASP A 350 -18.77 26.15 -17.71
CA ASP A 350 -19.13 25.67 -16.37
C ASP A 350 -17.94 25.02 -15.67
N ARG A 351 -17.15 24.22 -16.39
CA ARG A 351 -15.92 23.60 -15.86
C ARG A 351 -14.88 24.66 -15.45
N ILE A 352 -14.74 25.75 -16.21
CA ILE A 352 -13.86 26.87 -15.88
C ILE A 352 -14.36 27.63 -14.65
N LYS A 353 -15.68 27.86 -14.52
CA LYS A 353 -16.29 28.48 -13.33
C LYS A 353 -16.07 27.62 -12.07
N PHE A 354 -16.27 26.30 -12.15
CA PHE A 354 -16.01 25.37 -11.05
C PHE A 354 -14.54 25.36 -10.63
N SER A 355 -13.61 25.32 -11.59
CA SER A 355 -12.16 25.41 -11.33
C SER A 355 -11.79 26.72 -10.62
N THR A 356 -12.36 27.84 -11.08
CA THR A 356 -12.12 29.17 -10.51
C THR A 356 -12.68 29.31 -9.09
N GLN A 357 -13.88 28.77 -8.82
CA GLN A 357 -14.43 28.70 -7.46
C GLN A 357 -13.58 27.82 -6.53
N ARG A 358 -13.05 26.70 -7.02
CA ARG A 358 -12.17 25.80 -6.26
C ARG A 358 -10.84 26.49 -5.91
N LYS A 359 -10.24 27.24 -6.84
CA LYS A 359 -9.06 28.10 -6.59
C LYS A 359 -9.35 29.20 -5.56
N LYS A 360 -10.50 29.88 -5.65
CA LYS A 360 -10.92 30.91 -4.65
C LYS A 360 -11.11 30.29 -3.25
N LYS A 361 -11.74 29.11 -3.13
CA LYS A 361 -11.88 28.38 -1.85
C LYS A 361 -10.52 27.97 -1.27
N LYS A 362 -9.58 27.47 -2.08
CA LYS A 362 -8.19 27.16 -1.63
C LYS A 362 -7.46 28.41 -1.11
N LYS A 363 -7.58 29.56 -1.81
CA LYS A 363 -6.95 30.83 -1.39
C LYS A 363 -7.55 31.36 -0.08
N LYS A 364 -8.87 31.23 0.13
CA LYS A 364 -9.56 31.60 1.37
C LYS A 364 -9.17 30.69 2.54
N LYS A 365 -8.98 29.39 2.30
CA LYS A 365 -8.46 28.42 3.29
C LYS A 365 -7.02 28.77 3.69
N LYS A 366 -6.13 29.06 2.73
CA LYS A 366 -4.73 29.48 2.99
C LYS A 366 -4.64 30.78 3.81
N LYS A 367 -5.49 31.78 3.50
CA LYS A 367 -5.58 33.03 4.30
C LYS A 367 -6.08 32.76 5.74
N ARG A 368 -7.06 31.87 5.93
CA ARG A 368 -7.52 31.48 7.27
C ARG A 368 -6.43 30.76 8.07
N THR A 369 -5.65 29.88 7.44
CA THR A 369 -4.53 29.19 8.09
C THR A 369 -3.42 30.17 8.50
N MET A 370 -3.04 31.11 7.63
CA MET A 370 -2.06 32.15 7.98
C MET A 370 -2.56 33.08 9.11
N LYS A 371 -3.85 33.44 9.13
CA LYS A 371 -4.43 34.24 10.22
C LYS A 371 -4.46 33.47 11.54
N LYS A 372 -4.66 32.16 11.50
CA LYS A 372 -4.60 31.25 12.66
C LYS A 372 -3.16 31.03 13.16
N MET A 373 -2.17 31.11 12.29
CA MET A 373 -0.74 31.12 12.66
C MET A 373 -0.31 32.46 13.28
N LYS A 374 -0.84 33.60 12.80
CA LYS A 374 -0.58 34.92 13.40
C LYS A 374 -1.29 35.17 14.74
N GLY A 375 -2.41 34.48 15.00
CA GLY A 375 -3.15 34.57 16.28
C GLY A 375 -2.63 33.65 17.39
N ARG A 376 -1.65 32.78 17.10
CA ARG A 376 -0.96 31.95 18.08
C ARG A 376 0.46 32.49 18.24
N GLY A 377 0.58 33.56 19.02
CA GLY A 377 1.87 34.16 19.35
C GLY A 377 2.82 33.16 20.01
N ARG A 378 3.84 32.76 19.26
CA ARG A 378 5.21 32.67 19.77
C ARG A 378 6.06 33.50 18.82
N ILE A 379 6.22 34.77 19.18
CA ILE A 379 7.25 35.64 18.63
C ILE A 379 8.56 35.12 19.25
N ALA A 380 9.27 34.27 18.52
CA ALA A 380 10.70 34.09 18.75
C ALA A 380 11.40 35.10 17.85
N LYS A 381 12.08 36.06 18.48
CA LYS A 381 12.92 37.10 17.88
C LYS A 381 13.81 36.50 16.79
N GLY A 382 13.62 36.95 15.56
CA GLY A 382 14.52 36.71 14.44
C GLY A 382 15.33 37.97 14.16
N GLU A 383 16.16 38.40 15.12
CA GLU A 383 17.19 39.44 14.95
C GLU A 383 18.36 39.17 15.91
N GLU A 384 19.07 38.07 15.67
CA GLU A 384 20.48 37.89 16.02
C GLU A 384 20.94 36.62 15.29
N TYR A 385 22.21 36.51 14.91
CA TYR A 385 22.78 35.53 13.95
C TYR A 385 22.74 35.91 12.45
N ARG A 386 22.93 37.19 12.13
CA ARG A 386 23.59 37.61 10.86
C ARG A 386 25.04 38.06 11.04
N GLY A 387 25.66 37.81 12.20
CA GLY A 387 27.03 38.23 12.54
C GLY A 387 28.10 37.12 12.59
N VAL A 388 27.73 35.82 12.56
CA VAL A 388 28.69 34.73 12.86
C VAL A 388 29.01 33.82 11.66
N PHE A 389 28.34 33.99 10.51
CA PHE A 389 28.60 33.18 9.30
C PHE A 389 29.55 33.84 8.27
N ARG A 390 30.07 35.05 8.54
CA ARG A 390 31.10 35.71 7.69
C ARG A 390 32.53 35.67 8.28
N ARG A 391 32.75 34.94 9.39
CA ARG A 391 34.09 34.71 9.96
C ARG A 391 34.53 33.24 10.03
N LYS A 392 33.76 32.31 9.43
CA LYS A 392 34.11 30.87 9.37
C LYS A 392 34.21 30.27 7.97
N VAL A 393 34.26 31.10 6.93
CA VAL A 393 34.54 30.68 5.53
C VAL A 393 35.87 31.26 5.02
N ARG A 394 36.74 31.76 5.92
CA ARG A 394 38.11 32.21 5.58
C ARG A 394 39.22 31.47 6.34
N ALA A 395 38.92 30.28 6.88
CA ALA A 395 39.87 29.48 7.67
C ALA A 395 39.93 28.00 7.27
N ILE A 396 39.39 27.60 6.11
CA ILE A 396 39.56 26.25 5.54
C ILE A 396 39.73 26.38 4.02
N LEU A 397 40.75 27.14 3.59
CA LEU A 397 41.22 27.23 2.20
C LEU A 397 42.68 27.74 2.14
N GLY A 398 43.49 27.40 3.15
CA GLY A 398 44.94 27.56 3.13
C GLY A 398 45.56 26.19 3.39
N PHE A 399 46.53 25.81 2.56
CA PHE A 399 47.22 24.51 2.46
C PHE A 399 46.73 23.58 1.35
N LEU A 400 46.99 23.98 0.11
CA LEU A 400 47.34 23.06 -0.98
C LEU A 400 48.66 23.55 -1.59
N PRO A 401 49.69 22.69 -1.78
CA PRO A 401 50.94 23.07 -2.44
C PRO A 401 50.74 23.26 -3.96
N PRO A 402 51.57 24.11 -4.62
CA PRO A 402 51.45 24.39 -6.04
C PRO A 402 51.87 23.18 -6.91
N PRO A 403 51.29 23.02 -8.12
CA PRO A 403 51.70 21.98 -9.06
C PRO A 403 53.07 22.29 -9.70
N PRO A 404 53.85 21.26 -10.09
CA PRO A 404 55.16 21.44 -10.71
C PRO A 404 55.05 22.01 -12.14
N PRO A 405 56.10 22.72 -12.62
CA PRO A 405 56.09 23.36 -13.93
C PRO A 405 56.15 22.33 -15.07
N PHE A 406 55.35 22.58 -16.11
CA PHE A 406 55.44 21.89 -17.39
C PHE A 406 56.76 22.23 -18.09
N SER A 407 57.56 21.22 -18.43
CA SER A 407 58.61 21.33 -19.43
C SER A 407 58.06 20.98 -20.81
N SER A 408 58.49 21.77 -21.78
CA SER A 408 58.34 21.68 -23.24
C SER A 408 58.50 20.30 -23.84
#